data_AF-A0A2I1DIT9-F1
#
_entry.id   AF-A0A2I1DIT9-F1
#
_cell.length_a   1.000
_cell.length_b   1.000
_cell.length_c   1.000
_cell.angle_alpha   90.00
_cell.angle_beta   90.00
_cell.angle_gamma   90.00
#
_symmetry.space_group_name_H-M   'P 1'
#
loop_
_entity.id
_entity.type
_entity.pdbx_description
1 polymer ?
#
loop_
_entity_poly.entity_id
_entity_poly.type
_entity_poly.pdbx_seq_one_letter_code
_entity_poly.pdbx_strand_id
1 'polypeptide(L)' 'MIWHQVKDKPVPHSSHCVLVAWMGRVIEYDVLIHWPDGMWTDETENEVEEAPDLWTPIIAPAKEKA' A
#
# COMPACT_ATOMS: atom_id res chain seq x y z
N MET A 1 -2.39 12.27 -6.97
CA MET A 1 -1.82 11.16 -6.18
C MET A 1 -0.93 11.77 -5.12
N ILE A 2 -1.10 11.40 -3.86
CA ILE A 2 -0.33 11.94 -2.73
C ILE A 2 0.36 10.76 -2.05
N TRP A 3 1.67 10.86 -1.87
CA TRP A 3 2.47 9.85 -1.17
C TRP A 3 2.55 10.18 0.32
N HIS A 4 2.42 9.14 1.15
CA HIS A 4 2.46 9.21 2.60
C HIS A 4 3.66 8.40 3.11
N GLN A 5 4.28 8.82 4.22
CA GLN A 5 5.33 8.03 4.86
C GLN A 5 4.70 6.80 5.55
N VAL A 6 5.34 5.64 5.44
CA VAL A 6 4.79 4.39 6.02
C VAL A 6 4.65 4.45 7.54
N LYS A 7 5.52 5.22 8.21
CA LYS A 7 5.48 5.41 9.66
C LYS A 7 4.17 6.05 10.14
N ASP A 8 3.49 6.77 9.25
CA ASP A 8 2.23 7.46 9.50
C ASP A 8 1.04 6.65 8.95
N LYS A 9 1.23 5.35 8.65
CA LYS A 9 0.16 4.51 8.09
C LYS A 9 -1.00 4.37 9.09
N PRO A 10 -2.26 4.63 8.66
CA PRO A 10 -3.43 4.36 9.49
C PRO A 10 -3.80 2.88 9.40
N VAL A 11 -4.34 2.30 10.47
CA VAL A 11 -4.96 0.96 10.41
C VAL A 11 -6.28 1.07 9.65
N PRO A 12 -6.48 0.32 8.55
CA PRO A 12 -7.67 0.46 7.74
C PRO A 12 -8.85 -0.34 8.30
N HIS A 13 -10.07 0.05 7.91
CA HIS A 13 -11.29 -0.68 8.30
C HIS A 13 -11.51 -1.97 7.51
N SER A 14 -10.95 -2.06 6.30
CA SER A 14 -11.02 -3.23 5.41
C SER A 14 -9.70 -3.40 4.66
N SER A 15 -9.38 -4.62 4.23
CA SER A 15 -8.22 -4.85 3.38
C SER A 15 -8.36 -4.08 2.06
N HIS A 16 -7.24 -3.54 1.58
CA HIS A 16 -7.20 -2.81 0.30
C HIS A 16 -5.80 -2.80 -0.29
N CYS A 17 -5.71 -2.71 -1.61
CA CYS A 17 -4.45 -2.58 -2.31
C CYS A 17 -3.89 -1.16 -2.19
N VAL A 18 -2.60 -1.07 -1.91
CA VAL A 18 -1.83 0.18 -1.85
C VAL A 18 -0.64 0.07 -2.79
N LEU A 19 -0.29 1.19 -3.43
CA LEU A 19 0.96 1.30 -4.18
C LEU A 19 2.03 1.79 -3.20
N VAL A 20 3.17 1.14 -3.19
CA VAL A 20 4.27 1.41 -2.26
C VAL A 20 5.54 1.77 -3.01
N ALA A 21 6.46 2.46 -2.35
CA ALA A 21 7.76 2.78 -2.89
C ALA A 21 8.88 2.51 -1.88
N TRP A 22 9.93 1.87 -2.37
CA TRP A 22 11.15 1.53 -1.64
C TRP A 22 12.28 2.46 -2.10
N MET A 23 12.83 3.23 -1.18
CA MET A 23 13.84 4.25 -1.44
C MET A 23 15.25 3.67 -1.27
N GLY A 24 15.82 3.18 -2.36
CA GLY A 24 17.21 2.74 -2.42
C GLY A 24 18.10 3.66 -3.25
N ARG A 25 19.14 3.08 -3.84
CA ARG A 25 19.91 3.74 -4.94
C ARG A 25 19.03 3.98 -6.18
N VAL A 26 18.01 3.15 -6.33
CA VAL A 26 16.92 3.27 -7.28
C VAL A 26 15.61 3.21 -6.51
N ILE A 27 14.55 3.82 -7.06
CA ILE A 27 13.22 3.73 -6.47
C ILE A 27 12.53 2.52 -7.08
N GLU A 28 12.11 1.59 -6.22
CA GLU A 28 11.34 0.41 -6.62
C GLU A 28 9.90 0.59 -6.15
N TYR A 29 8.94 0.12 -6.95
CA TYR A 29 7.52 0.26 -6.69
C TYR A 29 6.88 -1.12 -6.65
N ASP A 30 5.93 -1.31 -5.75
CA ASP A 30 5.18 -2.57 -5.63
C ASP A 30 3.72 -2.31 -5.20
N VAL A 31 2.88 -3.33 -5.32
CA VAL A 31 1.50 -3.31 -4.84
C VAL A 31 1.35 -4.30 -3.68
N LEU A 32 0.98 -3.78 -2.52
CA LEU A 32 0.75 -4.57 -1.32
C LEU A 32 -0.71 -4.50 -0.89
N ILE A 33 -1.13 -5.49 -0.09
CA ILE A 33 -2.42 -5.53 0.58
C ILE A 33 -2.24 -5.04 2.02
N HIS A 34 -2.93 -3.97 2.38
CA HIS A 34 -2.94 -3.47 3.76
C HIS A 34 -4.16 -4.00 4.50
N TRP A 35 -3.91 -4.86 5.49
CA TRP A 35 -4.94 -5.56 6.25
C TRP A 35 -5.46 -4.74 7.46
N PRO A 36 -6.68 -5.03 7.96
CA PRO A 36 -7.27 -4.31 9.10
C PRO A 36 -6.56 -4.51 10.44
N ASP A 37 -5.66 -5.47 10.55
CA ASP A 37 -4.76 -5.67 11.69
C ASP A 37 -3.48 -4.81 11.59
N GLY A 38 -3.32 -4.07 10.49
CA GLY A 38 -2.14 -3.25 10.21
C GLY A 38 -1.00 -4.01 9.51
N MET A 39 -1.19 -5.30 9.20
CA MET A 39 -0.22 -6.12 8.46
C MET A 39 -0.25 -5.83 6.97
N TRP A 40 0.89 -6.04 6.32
CA TRP A 40 1.08 -5.84 4.89
C TRP A 40 1.50 -7.17 4.29
N THR A 41 0.82 -7.58 3.22
CA THR A 41 1.18 -8.77 2.46
C THR A 41 1.34 -8.46 0.98
N ASP A 42 2.05 -9.32 0.28
CA ASP A 42 2.04 -9.33 -1.19
C ASP A 42 0.73 -9.93 -1.75
N GLU A 43 0.67 -10.08 -3.08
CA GLU A 43 -0.47 -10.69 -3.78
C GLU A 43 -0.68 -12.19 -3.47
N THR A 44 0.33 -12.84 -2.89
CA THR A 44 0.30 -14.25 -2.47
C THR A 44 0.01 -14.43 -0.98
N GLU A 45 -0.38 -13.34 -0.31
CA GLU A 45 -0.69 -13.29 1.13
C GLU A 45 0.52 -13.61 2.04
N ASN A 46 1.75 -13.48 1.52
CA ASN A 46 2.95 -13.57 2.35
C ASN A 46 3.22 -12.23 3.03
N GLU A 47 3.50 -12.27 4.34
CA GLU A 47 3.87 -11.09 5.11
C GLU A 47 5.18 -10.47 4.58
N VAL A 48 5.18 -9.16 4.44
CA VAL A 48 6.39 -8.42 4.03
C VAL A 48 7.23 -8.13 5.27
N GLU A 49 8.45 -8.67 5.30
CA GLU A 49 9.35 -8.55 6.46
C GLU A 49 9.83 -7.11 6.69
N GLU A 50 9.99 -6.34 5.62
CA GLU A 50 10.42 -4.95 5.66
C GLU A 50 9.25 -4.00 5.34
N ALA A 51 9.20 -2.85 6.01
CA ALA A 51 8.22 -1.83 5.67
C ALA A 51 8.77 -0.92 4.55
N PRO A 52 7.99 -0.59 3.51
CA PRO A 52 8.41 0.34 2.48
C PRO A 52 8.50 1.76 3.01
N ASP A 53 9.13 2.68 2.29
CA ASP A 53 9.29 4.07 2.76
C ASP A 53 8.01 4.90 2.61
N LEU A 54 7.36 4.76 1.45
CA LEU A 54 6.19 5.53 1.06
C LEU A 54 5.05 4.62 0.60
N TRP A 55 3.83 5.14 0.72
CA TRP A 55 2.63 4.49 0.19
C TRP A 55 1.57 5.49 -0.29
N THR A 56 0.69 5.02 -1.16
CA THR A 56 -0.49 5.74 -1.62
C THR A 56 -1.64 4.76 -1.85
N PRO A 57 -2.88 5.10 -1.48
CA PRO A 57 -4.03 4.24 -1.78
C PRO A 57 -4.25 4.12 -3.29
N ILE A 58 -4.57 2.91 -3.75
CA ILE A 58 -5.01 2.68 -5.12
C ILE A 58 -6.51 2.95 -5.16
N ILE A 59 -6.88 4.13 -5.64
CA ILE A 59 -8.28 4.52 -5.81
C ILE A 59 -8.73 4.01 -7.17
N ALA A 60 -9.59 3.00 -7.19
CA ALA A 60 -10.26 2.58 -8.42
C ALA A 60 -11.00 3.79 -9.01
N PRO A 61 -10.93 4.01 -10.35
CA PRO A 61 -11.72 5.07 -10.97
C PRO A 61 -13.18 4.87 -10.57
N ALA A 62 -13.81 5.92 -10.05
CA ALA A 62 -15.22 5.87 -9.67
C ALA A 62 -15.98 5.37 -10.90
N LYS A 63 -16.74 4.27 -10.76
CA LYS A 63 -17.63 3.83 -11.84
C LYS A 63 -18.54 5.00 -12.16
N GLU A 64 -18.30 5.64 -13.30
CA GLU A 64 -19.29 6.53 -13.91
C GLU A 64 -20.55 5.68 -14.06
N LYS A 65 -21.61 6.07 -13.35
CA LYS A 65 -22.92 5.46 -13.52
C LYS A 65 -23.35 5.77 -14.96
N ALA A 66 -23.24 4.78 -15.84
CA ALA A 66 -23.84 4.79 -17.16
C ALA A 66 -25.38 4.74 -17.05
#